data_AF-A0A6P2AM72-F1
#
_entry.id   AF-A0A6P2AM72-F1
#
_cell.length_a   1.000
_cell.length_b   1.000
_cell.length_c   1.000
_cell.angle_alpha   90.00
_cell.angle_beta   90.00
_cell.angle_gamma   90.00
#
_symmetry.space_group_name_H-M   'P 1'
#
loop_
_entity.id
_entity.type
_entity.pdbx_description
1 polymer ?
#
loop_
_entity_poly.entity_id
_entity_poly.type
_entity_poly.pdbx_seq_one_letter_code
_entity_poly.pdbx_strand_id
1 'polypeptide(L)'
;MAGVTNAAVTFSFASDSIDNGPAFGGGGAGAQDQLGTGTGSPLNLTLLVDPDSTTPGGVASFDASFNFTATAIDHDFTTFGSAVVHNWLLNGSFSFVDNVSGDDILTISFNEAIMTSVSNSGLALGSTATIQASQDLSPSNLTFTPGAALTSLGITAADLSAQENFSFTLTNILSTTGTSHPMLGSNGTWQQAWLADGSFSASAIPAPGALALLALSGLIGATRRRRAT
;
A
#
# COMPACT_ATOMS: atom_id res chain seq x y z
N MET A 1 -9.46 -27.17 22.53
CA MET A 1 -8.70 -25.91 22.53
C MET A 1 -9.31 -25.06 21.43
N ALA A 2 -9.92 -23.93 21.76
CA ALA A 2 -10.30 -22.96 20.74
C ALA A 2 -9.00 -22.39 20.17
N GLY A 3 -8.78 -22.52 18.86
CA GLY A 3 -7.66 -21.86 18.21
C GLY A 3 -7.84 -20.36 18.39
N VAL A 4 -6.81 -19.67 18.88
CA VAL A 4 -6.79 -18.21 18.86
C VAL A 4 -6.78 -17.85 17.38
N THR A 5 -7.89 -17.33 16.87
CA THR A 5 -7.95 -16.80 15.50
C THR A 5 -7.03 -15.59 15.47
N ASN A 6 -5.94 -15.70 14.71
CA ASN A 6 -5.03 -14.58 14.50
C ASN A 6 -5.79 -13.46 13.81
N ALA A 7 -5.80 -12.30 14.44
CA ALA A 7 -6.32 -11.10 13.84
C ALA A 7 -5.37 -10.57 12.75
N ALA A 8 -5.95 -9.99 11.70
CA ALA A 8 -5.17 -9.23 10.73
C ALA A 8 -4.83 -7.85 11.31
N VAL A 9 -3.60 -7.41 11.08
CA VAL A 9 -3.22 -6.01 11.19
C VAL A 9 -3.65 -5.33 9.91
N THR A 10 -4.43 -4.26 10.00
CA THR A 10 -4.89 -3.49 8.85
C THR A 10 -4.41 -2.05 8.90
N PHE A 11 -4.17 -1.49 7.73
CA PHE A 11 -3.64 -0.13 7.53
C PHE A 11 -4.54 0.59 6.55
N SER A 12 -4.91 1.84 6.81
CA SER A 12 -5.71 2.61 5.86
C SER A 12 -5.52 4.11 5.96
N PHE A 13 -5.75 4.80 4.84
CA PHE A 13 -5.96 6.25 4.80
C PHE A 13 -6.87 6.60 3.61
N ALA A 14 -7.46 7.79 3.64
CA ALA A 14 -8.15 8.38 2.50
C ALA A 14 -7.82 9.89 2.42
N SER A 15 -7.36 10.34 1.25
CA SER A 15 -6.95 11.73 1.03
C SER A 15 -8.12 12.67 0.71
N ASP A 16 -9.31 12.13 0.44
CA ASP A 16 -10.53 12.90 0.17
C ASP A 16 -10.97 13.75 1.38
N SER A 17 -10.41 13.49 2.56
CA SER A 17 -10.56 14.28 3.78
C SER A 17 -9.59 15.47 3.89
N ILE A 18 -8.67 15.66 2.92
CA ILE A 18 -7.69 16.74 2.93
C ILE A 18 -8.27 17.97 2.21
N ASP A 19 -8.46 19.07 2.94
CA ASP A 19 -9.09 20.32 2.45
C ASP A 19 -8.32 21.04 1.32
N ASN A 20 -7.13 20.57 0.92
CA ASN A 20 -6.19 21.29 0.05
C ASN A 20 -6.15 20.80 -1.42
N GLY A 21 -7.12 19.98 -1.85
CA GLY A 21 -7.22 19.51 -3.24
C GLY A 21 -6.41 18.23 -3.53
N PRO A 22 -6.19 17.88 -4.81
CA PRO A 22 -5.67 16.57 -5.18
C PRO A 22 -4.30 16.29 -4.56
N ALA A 23 -4.22 15.16 -3.88
CA ALA A 23 -3.14 14.80 -2.99
C ALA A 23 -1.99 14.05 -3.70
N PHE A 24 -2.26 13.52 -4.90
CA PHE A 24 -1.34 12.72 -5.69
C PHE A 24 -1.10 13.33 -7.06
N GLY A 25 0.01 12.95 -7.69
CA GLY A 25 0.31 13.34 -9.05
C GLY A 25 1.56 12.67 -9.59
N GLY A 26 1.82 12.80 -10.87
CA GLY A 26 3.00 12.21 -11.49
C GLY A 26 3.58 13.11 -12.57
N GLY A 27 4.85 12.85 -12.90
CA GLY A 27 5.58 13.57 -13.95
C GLY A 27 5.05 13.24 -15.35
N GLY A 28 5.09 14.22 -16.26
CA GLY A 28 4.83 14.02 -17.69
C GLY A 28 6.05 13.49 -18.45
N ALA A 29 5.95 13.49 -19.79
CA ALA A 29 6.94 12.89 -20.70
C ALA A 29 8.41 13.22 -20.33
N GLY A 30 9.21 12.19 -20.05
CA GLY A 30 10.65 12.30 -19.75
C GLY A 30 11.04 11.91 -18.31
N ALA A 31 10.09 11.89 -17.37
CA ALA A 31 10.22 11.09 -16.15
C ALA A 31 9.86 9.65 -16.53
N GLN A 32 10.83 8.73 -16.52
CA GLN A 32 10.57 7.32 -16.81
C GLN A 32 9.52 6.78 -15.84
N ASP A 33 8.26 6.61 -16.29
CA ASP A 33 7.22 5.77 -15.69
C ASP A 33 7.10 5.80 -14.15
N GLN A 34 7.47 6.94 -13.55
CA GLN A 34 7.56 7.11 -12.11
C GLN A 34 6.23 7.66 -11.61
N LEU A 35 5.48 6.80 -10.94
CA LEU A 35 4.33 7.21 -10.16
C LEU A 35 4.82 7.66 -8.78
N GLY A 36 4.32 8.79 -8.29
CA GLY A 36 4.67 9.26 -6.95
C GLY A 36 3.75 10.33 -6.39
N THR A 37 4.28 11.15 -5.48
CA THR A 37 3.57 12.33 -4.96
C THR A 37 3.93 13.53 -5.84
N GLY A 38 2.98 13.97 -6.67
CA GLY A 38 3.21 14.86 -7.82
C GLY A 38 3.81 16.25 -7.56
N THR A 39 4.04 16.61 -6.30
CA THR A 39 4.63 17.89 -5.88
C THR A 39 6.13 17.76 -5.50
N GLY A 40 6.69 16.56 -5.53
CA GLY A 40 8.04 16.30 -5.02
C GLY A 40 8.17 16.50 -3.50
N SER A 41 7.04 16.65 -2.80
CA SER A 41 6.97 16.73 -1.33
C SER A 41 6.13 15.56 -0.81
N PRO A 42 6.44 15.03 0.39
CA PRO A 42 5.60 14.03 1.04
C PRO A 42 4.18 14.56 1.27
N LEU A 43 3.19 13.69 1.18
CA LEU A 43 1.80 14.04 1.47
C LEU A 43 1.51 13.81 2.95
N ASN A 44 1.11 14.86 3.67
CA ASN A 44 0.67 14.71 5.06
C ASN A 44 -0.75 14.12 5.10
N LEU A 45 -0.92 13.05 5.85
CA LEU A 45 -2.18 12.35 6.03
C LEU A 45 -2.25 11.68 7.41
N THR A 46 -3.43 11.19 7.77
CA THR A 46 -3.59 10.33 8.95
C THR A 46 -3.60 8.87 8.53
N LEU A 47 -2.60 8.10 8.98
CA LEU A 47 -2.57 6.65 8.82
C LEU A 47 -3.29 6.00 10.00
N LEU A 48 -4.33 5.23 9.70
CA LEU A 48 -5.04 4.41 10.67
C LEU A 48 -4.45 3.00 10.69
N VAL A 49 -4.21 2.48 11.88
CA VAL A 49 -3.67 1.14 12.12
C VAL A 49 -4.59 0.40 13.09
N ASP A 50 -5.19 -0.68 12.63
CA ASP A 50 -5.98 -1.57 13.46
C ASP A 50 -5.18 -2.87 13.68
N PRO A 51 -4.66 -3.12 14.89
CA PRO A 51 -3.84 -4.29 15.19
C PRO A 51 -4.64 -5.59 15.29
N ASP A 52 -5.97 -5.53 15.52
CA ASP A 52 -6.75 -6.70 15.86
C ASP A 52 -7.99 -6.95 14.99
N SER A 53 -8.39 -6.01 14.13
CA SER A 53 -9.51 -6.06 13.15
C SER A 53 -10.86 -6.61 13.68
N THR A 54 -10.97 -6.83 14.99
CA THR A 54 -12.04 -7.60 15.63
C THR A 54 -12.64 -6.86 16.80
N THR A 55 -11.95 -5.85 17.34
CA THR A 55 -12.43 -4.99 18.42
C THR A 55 -12.66 -3.56 17.92
N PRO A 56 -13.90 -3.08 17.87
CA PRO A 56 -14.19 -1.68 17.55
C PRO A 56 -13.44 -0.72 18.49
N GLY A 57 -12.73 0.26 17.93
CA GLY A 57 -12.06 1.33 18.70
C GLY A 57 -10.59 1.05 19.05
N GLY A 58 -10.02 -0.09 18.65
CA GLY A 58 -8.59 -0.41 18.81
C GLY A 58 -7.64 0.28 17.83
N VAL A 59 -8.11 1.32 17.12
CA VAL A 59 -7.39 1.94 16.01
C VAL A 59 -6.37 2.96 16.54
N ALA A 60 -5.10 2.74 16.27
CA ALA A 60 -4.06 3.74 16.42
C ALA A 60 -4.04 4.68 15.21
N SER A 61 -3.74 5.95 15.44
CA SER A 61 -3.71 7.00 14.43
C SER A 61 -2.35 7.66 14.44
N PHE A 62 -1.72 7.77 13.28
CA PHE A 62 -0.43 8.43 13.10
C PHE A 62 -0.57 9.61 12.14
N ASP A 63 -0.04 10.77 12.52
CA ASP A 63 0.18 11.87 11.58
C ASP A 63 1.42 11.54 10.75
N ALA A 64 1.22 11.24 9.47
CA ALA A 64 2.22 10.63 8.61
C ALA A 64 2.42 11.40 7.31
N SER A 65 3.68 11.44 6.88
CA SER A 65 4.10 11.75 5.52
C SER A 65 4.04 10.47 4.70
N PHE A 66 3.25 10.47 3.64
CA PHE A 66 3.16 9.38 2.68
C PHE A 66 4.04 9.64 1.46
N ASN A 67 4.87 8.64 1.15
CA ASN A 67 5.70 8.59 -0.03
C ASN A 67 5.32 7.36 -0.85
N PHE A 68 5.11 7.58 -2.15
CA PHE A 68 4.86 6.53 -3.11
C PHE A 68 5.89 6.63 -4.22
N THR A 69 6.50 5.51 -4.58
CA THR A 69 7.37 5.41 -5.75
C THR A 69 7.09 4.10 -6.45
N ALA A 70 6.77 4.14 -7.74
CA ALA A 70 6.67 2.93 -8.56
C ALA A 70 7.15 3.18 -9.98
N THR A 71 7.68 2.14 -10.61
CA THR A 71 8.08 2.09 -12.01
C THR A 71 7.24 1.05 -12.72
N ALA A 72 6.62 1.42 -13.84
CA ALA A 72 5.99 0.43 -14.71
C ALA A 72 7.05 -0.39 -15.47
N ILE A 73 6.89 -1.71 -15.44
CA ILE A 73 7.77 -2.66 -16.12
C ILE A 73 7.12 -3.27 -17.37
N ASP A 74 5.78 -3.28 -17.42
CA ASP A 74 5.02 -3.71 -18.57
C ASP A 74 3.67 -2.98 -18.62
N HIS A 75 3.09 -2.92 -19.82
CA HIS A 75 1.77 -2.33 -20.06
C HIS A 75 1.07 -3.01 -21.23
N ASP A 76 -0.21 -3.33 -21.03
CA ASP A 76 -1.12 -3.77 -22.08
C ASP A 76 -2.52 -3.20 -21.85
N PHE A 77 -3.36 -3.19 -22.88
CA PHE A 77 -4.76 -2.84 -22.75
C PHE A 77 -5.66 -3.78 -23.52
N THR A 78 -6.85 -4.03 -22.99
CA THR A 78 -7.89 -4.80 -23.66
C THR A 78 -9.13 -3.95 -23.88
N THR A 79 -9.73 -4.05 -25.06
CA THR A 79 -10.96 -3.32 -25.41
C THR A 79 -12.19 -4.22 -25.23
N PHE A 80 -13.18 -3.71 -24.49
CA PHE A 80 -14.49 -4.34 -24.28
C PHE A 80 -15.59 -3.38 -24.72
N GLY A 81 -16.06 -3.53 -25.97
CA GLY A 81 -17.01 -2.57 -26.55
C GLY A 81 -16.39 -1.18 -26.67
N SER A 82 -16.96 -0.18 -25.99
CA SER A 82 -16.40 1.18 -25.93
C SER A 82 -15.44 1.40 -24.76
N ALA A 83 -15.27 0.42 -23.87
CA ALA A 83 -14.37 0.51 -22.73
C ALA A 83 -12.98 -0.02 -23.11
N VAL A 84 -11.94 0.64 -22.63
CA VAL A 84 -10.56 0.19 -22.69
C VAL A 84 -10.06 0.00 -21.28
N VAL A 85 -9.62 -1.21 -20.96
CA VAL A 85 -9.01 -1.56 -19.67
C VAL A 85 -7.51 -1.59 -19.87
N HIS A 86 -6.83 -0.61 -19.28
CA HIS A 86 -5.38 -0.53 -19.24
C HIS A 86 -4.86 -1.27 -18.02
N ASN A 87 -3.78 -2.01 -18.20
CA ASN A 87 -3.11 -2.76 -17.15
C ASN A 87 -1.61 -2.42 -17.19
N TRP A 88 -1.04 -2.04 -16.06
CA TRP A 88 0.39 -1.91 -15.87
C TRP A 88 0.86 -2.91 -14.83
N LEU A 89 2.03 -3.47 -15.07
CA LEU A 89 2.78 -4.22 -14.07
C LEU A 89 3.80 -3.26 -13.44
N LEU A 90 3.83 -3.16 -12.12
CA LEU A 90 4.60 -2.17 -11.38
C LEU A 90 5.55 -2.81 -10.35
N ASN A 91 6.73 -2.21 -10.20
CA ASN A 91 7.60 -2.44 -9.04
C ASN A 91 7.74 -1.14 -8.26
N GLY A 92 7.71 -1.19 -6.94
CA GLY A 92 7.74 0.03 -6.15
C GLY A 92 7.62 -0.17 -4.65
N SER A 93 7.30 0.92 -3.96
CA SER A 93 7.06 0.93 -2.54
C SER A 93 6.12 2.06 -2.10
N PHE A 94 5.51 1.84 -0.95
CA PHE A 94 4.89 2.85 -0.12
C PHE A 94 5.72 3.02 1.16
N SER A 95 5.90 4.25 1.61
CA SER A 95 6.52 4.56 2.90
C SER A 95 5.66 5.59 3.64
N PHE A 96 5.38 5.28 4.90
CA PHE A 96 4.70 6.14 5.85
C PHE A 96 5.73 6.55 6.90
N VAL A 97 5.98 7.85 7.00
CA VAL A 97 6.98 8.43 7.91
C VAL A 97 6.24 9.29 8.94
N ASP A 98 6.56 9.17 10.22
CA ASP A 98 5.97 10.01 11.26
C ASP A 98 6.39 11.46 11.08
N ASN A 99 5.42 12.37 10.98
CA ASN A 99 5.66 13.80 10.77
C ASN A 99 6.40 14.47 11.94
N VAL A 100 6.34 13.90 13.14
CA VAL A 100 6.97 14.46 14.35
C VAL A 100 8.42 14.00 14.49
N SER A 101 8.66 12.69 14.40
CA SER A 101 9.98 12.10 14.62
C SER A 101 10.83 12.02 13.34
N GLY A 102 10.21 11.94 12.17
CA GLY A 102 10.87 11.63 10.91
C GLY A 102 11.25 10.15 10.75
N ASP A 103 10.85 9.29 11.69
CA ASP A 103 11.09 7.85 11.64
C ASP A 103 10.02 7.15 10.78
N ASP A 104 10.40 6.05 10.13
CA ASP A 104 9.43 5.20 9.42
C ASP A 104 8.39 4.64 10.41
N ILE A 105 7.12 4.67 10.01
CA ILE A 105 6.01 3.95 10.65
C ILE A 105 5.84 2.60 9.95
N LEU A 106 5.73 2.60 8.63
CA LEU A 106 5.50 1.41 7.80
C LEU A 106 6.11 1.61 6.42
N THR A 107 6.83 0.59 5.95
CA THR A 107 7.28 0.52 4.56
C THR A 107 6.73 -0.75 3.92
N ILE A 108 6.09 -0.63 2.75
CA ILE A 108 5.58 -1.74 1.96
C ILE A 108 6.33 -1.73 0.63
N SER A 109 7.11 -2.77 0.37
CA SER A 109 7.80 -2.97 -0.91
C SER A 109 7.06 -4.00 -1.73
N PHE A 110 6.89 -3.75 -3.02
CA PHE A 110 6.22 -4.67 -3.93
C PHE A 110 6.96 -4.83 -5.26
N ASN A 111 6.93 -6.05 -5.77
CA ASN A 111 7.32 -6.42 -7.11
C ASN A 111 6.07 -6.99 -7.80
N GLU A 112 5.83 -6.63 -9.05
CA GLU A 112 4.70 -7.18 -9.83
C GLU A 112 3.31 -6.81 -9.27
N ALA A 113 3.15 -5.59 -8.74
CA ALA A 113 1.81 -5.05 -8.45
C ALA A 113 1.09 -4.72 -9.76
N ILE A 114 -0.24 -4.90 -9.80
CA ILE A 114 -1.04 -4.61 -10.98
C ILE A 114 -1.75 -3.28 -10.77
N MET A 115 -1.52 -2.33 -11.67
CA MET A 115 -2.34 -1.14 -11.79
C MET A 115 -3.36 -1.32 -12.91
N THR A 116 -4.62 -1.03 -12.64
CA THR A 116 -5.68 -1.06 -13.65
C THR A 116 -6.38 0.28 -13.76
N SER A 117 -6.78 0.66 -14.98
CA SER A 117 -7.61 1.84 -15.23
C SER A 117 -8.57 1.58 -16.39
N VAL A 118 -9.79 2.12 -16.30
CA VAL A 118 -10.79 1.99 -17.35
C VAL A 118 -11.03 3.34 -18.00
N SER A 119 -10.88 3.41 -19.32
CA SER A 119 -11.15 4.61 -20.11
C SER A 119 -11.97 4.29 -21.35
N ASN A 120 -12.24 5.29 -22.18
CA ASN A 120 -12.86 5.13 -23.50
C ASN A 120 -11.83 5.22 -24.65
N SER A 121 -10.54 5.18 -24.34
CA SER A 121 -9.46 5.44 -25.29
C SER A 121 -8.21 4.61 -24.97
N GLY A 122 -7.64 3.95 -25.97
CA GLY A 122 -6.34 3.28 -25.85
C GLY A 122 -5.16 4.24 -25.67
N LEU A 123 -5.40 5.55 -25.76
CA LEU A 123 -4.37 6.58 -25.64
C LEU A 123 -4.62 7.50 -24.44
N ALA A 124 -5.64 7.28 -23.62
CA ALA A 124 -5.90 8.13 -22.44
C ALA A 124 -6.23 7.28 -21.22
N LEU A 125 -5.80 7.74 -20.05
CA LEU A 125 -6.17 7.12 -18.79
C LEU A 125 -7.64 7.38 -18.44
N GLY A 126 -8.21 6.55 -17.57
CA GLY A 126 -9.51 6.80 -16.97
C GLY A 126 -9.50 7.89 -15.90
N SER A 127 -10.67 8.19 -15.36
CA SER A 127 -10.83 9.05 -14.17
C SER A 127 -10.42 8.35 -12.87
N THR A 128 -10.21 7.03 -12.90
CA THR A 128 -9.86 6.20 -11.76
C THR A 128 -8.78 5.20 -12.15
N ALA A 129 -7.95 4.83 -11.19
CA ALA A 129 -7.03 3.71 -11.32
C ALA A 129 -6.86 3.00 -9.98
N THR A 130 -6.49 1.73 -9.99
CA THR A 130 -6.23 0.98 -8.74
C THR A 130 -4.98 0.14 -8.91
N ILE A 131 -4.05 0.31 -7.96
CA ILE A 131 -2.86 -0.51 -7.79
C ILE A 131 -3.17 -1.54 -6.73
N GLN A 132 -2.89 -2.81 -7.01
CA GLN A 132 -3.12 -3.90 -6.06
C GLN A 132 -2.00 -4.92 -6.14
N ALA A 133 -1.68 -5.52 -4.99
CA ALA A 133 -0.83 -6.69 -4.91
C ALA A 133 -1.35 -7.64 -3.83
N SER A 134 -1.11 -8.92 -4.03
CA SER A 134 -1.33 -9.98 -3.04
C SER A 134 -0.13 -10.90 -3.03
N GLN A 135 0.25 -11.37 -1.84
CA GLN A 135 1.25 -12.42 -1.64
C GLN A 135 0.90 -13.71 -2.39
N ASP A 136 -0.37 -13.92 -2.74
CA ASP A 136 -0.83 -15.10 -3.51
C ASP A 136 -0.23 -15.18 -4.92
N LEU A 137 0.21 -14.05 -5.49
CA LEU A 137 0.85 -14.04 -6.82
C LEU A 137 2.27 -14.60 -6.76
N SER A 138 3.03 -14.26 -5.72
CA SER A 138 4.36 -14.80 -5.46
C SER A 138 4.80 -14.48 -4.02
N PRO A 139 5.35 -15.44 -3.24
CA PRO A 139 5.67 -15.22 -1.82
C PRO A 139 6.66 -14.09 -1.50
N SER A 140 7.42 -13.60 -2.48
CA SER A 140 8.41 -12.52 -2.32
C SER A 140 8.03 -11.24 -3.08
N ASN A 141 6.80 -11.16 -3.56
CA ASN A 141 6.33 -10.02 -4.36
C ASN A 141 5.88 -8.85 -3.48
N LEU A 142 5.75 -9.05 -2.18
CA LEU A 142 5.23 -8.09 -1.24
C LEU A 142 5.93 -8.29 0.10
N THR A 143 6.36 -7.20 0.73
CA THR A 143 7.03 -7.23 2.03
C THR A 143 6.60 -6.04 2.86
N PHE A 144 6.07 -6.30 4.05
CA PHE A 144 5.74 -5.28 5.04
C PHE A 144 6.86 -5.15 6.07
N THR A 145 7.42 -3.95 6.21
CA THR A 145 8.48 -3.64 7.17
C THR A 145 7.95 -2.66 8.21
N PRO A 146 7.74 -3.09 9.47
CA PRO A 146 7.27 -2.20 10.52
C PRO A 146 8.40 -1.30 11.00
N GLY A 147 8.08 -0.04 11.24
CA GLY A 147 8.94 0.91 11.89
C GLY A 147 8.87 0.86 13.43
N ALA A 148 9.57 1.79 14.07
CA ALA A 148 9.65 1.86 15.53
C ALA A 148 8.27 2.15 16.16
N ALA A 149 7.47 2.99 15.51
CA ALA A 149 6.12 3.34 15.95
C ALA A 149 5.21 2.10 16.05
N LEU A 150 5.19 1.23 15.03
CA LEU A 150 4.43 -0.02 15.05
C LEU A 150 4.98 -1.02 16.08
N THR A 151 6.30 -1.10 16.20
CA THR A 151 6.94 -1.97 17.19
C THR A 151 6.56 -1.57 18.62
N SER A 152 6.37 -0.28 18.89
CA SER A 152 5.92 0.23 20.19
C SER A 152 4.47 -0.18 20.53
N LEU A 153 3.65 -0.46 19.51
CA LEU A 153 2.32 -1.04 19.64
C LEU A 153 2.36 -2.58 19.77
N GLY A 154 3.54 -3.17 19.76
CA GLY A 154 3.72 -4.63 19.77
C GLY A 154 3.56 -5.30 18.41
N ILE A 155 3.43 -4.53 17.32
CA ILE A 155 3.38 -5.05 15.95
C ILE A 155 4.81 -5.23 15.46
N THR A 156 5.20 -6.48 15.22
CA THR A 156 6.54 -6.86 14.78
C THR A 156 6.53 -7.32 13.31
N ALA A 157 7.71 -7.52 12.72
CA ALA A 157 7.81 -8.04 11.36
C ALA A 157 7.16 -9.43 11.22
N ALA A 158 7.14 -10.23 12.29
CA ALA A 158 6.48 -11.53 12.27
C ALA A 158 4.96 -11.40 12.13
N ASP A 159 4.36 -10.34 12.67
CA ASP A 159 2.92 -10.07 12.60
C ASP A 159 2.48 -9.60 11.20
N LEU A 160 3.42 -9.15 10.38
CA LEU A 160 3.19 -8.63 9.03
C LEU A 160 3.72 -9.56 7.92
N SER A 161 4.07 -10.80 8.23
CA SER A 161 4.85 -11.67 7.32
C SER A 161 4.03 -12.66 6.49
N ALA A 162 2.70 -12.67 6.61
CA ALA A 162 1.84 -13.60 5.88
C ALA A 162 0.51 -12.98 5.44
N GLN A 163 -0.08 -13.54 4.38
CA GLN A 163 -1.29 -13.07 3.69
C GLN A 163 -1.26 -11.56 3.42
N GLU A 164 -0.09 -11.05 3.06
CA GLU A 164 0.11 -9.63 2.77
C GLU A 164 -0.68 -9.25 1.52
N ASN A 165 -1.42 -8.13 1.60
CA ASN A 165 -2.12 -7.58 0.45
C ASN A 165 -2.33 -6.07 0.63
N PHE A 166 -2.46 -5.36 -0.50
CA PHE A 166 -2.87 -3.96 -0.50
C PHE A 166 -3.71 -3.61 -1.72
N SER A 167 -4.46 -2.52 -1.58
CA SER A 167 -5.08 -1.78 -2.67
C SER A 167 -4.87 -0.28 -2.47
N PHE A 168 -4.41 0.40 -3.50
CA PHE A 168 -4.27 1.85 -3.57
C PHE A 168 -5.08 2.36 -4.77
N THR A 169 -6.15 3.09 -4.50
CA THR A 169 -7.06 3.60 -5.52
C THR A 169 -6.82 5.09 -5.70
N LEU A 170 -6.67 5.50 -6.95
CA LEU A 170 -6.65 6.89 -7.40
C LEU A 170 -8.02 7.25 -7.97
N THR A 171 -8.54 8.40 -7.60
CA THR A 171 -9.81 8.95 -8.11
C THR A 171 -9.59 10.37 -8.62
N ASN A 172 -10.54 10.86 -9.43
CA ASN A 172 -10.48 12.20 -10.00
C ASN A 172 -9.16 12.47 -10.75
N ILE A 173 -8.70 11.49 -11.53
CA ILE A 173 -7.43 11.62 -12.27
C ILE A 173 -7.60 12.59 -13.43
N LEU A 174 -6.88 13.71 -13.35
CA LEU A 174 -6.94 14.82 -14.30
C LEU A 174 -5.54 15.24 -14.73
N SER A 175 -5.42 15.73 -15.96
CA SER A 175 -4.20 16.40 -16.41
C SER A 175 -3.97 17.70 -15.64
N THR A 176 -2.70 18.04 -15.37
CA THR A 176 -2.32 19.34 -14.82
C THR A 176 -2.52 20.49 -15.82
N THR A 177 -2.61 20.19 -17.12
CA THR A 177 -2.72 21.19 -18.20
C THR A 177 -4.16 21.48 -18.63
N GLY A 178 -5.17 20.89 -17.97
CA GLY A 178 -6.58 21.12 -18.26
C GLY A 178 -7.52 20.11 -17.60
N THR A 179 -8.81 20.15 -17.92
CA THR A 179 -9.81 19.24 -17.33
C THR A 179 -9.90 17.87 -18.03
N SER A 180 -8.94 17.55 -18.91
CA SER A 180 -8.90 16.28 -19.64
C SER A 180 -8.19 15.20 -18.85
N HIS A 181 -8.46 13.93 -19.17
CA HIS A 181 -7.66 12.83 -18.64
C HIS A 181 -6.23 12.86 -19.20
N PRO A 182 -5.25 12.36 -18.43
CA PRO A 182 -3.86 12.27 -18.89
C PRO A 182 -3.73 11.41 -20.15
N MET A 183 -2.96 11.93 -21.11
CA MET A 183 -2.64 11.21 -22.34
C MET A 183 -1.53 10.18 -22.10
N LEU A 184 -1.68 9.02 -22.73
CA LEU A 184 -0.78 7.88 -22.71
C LEU A 184 -0.12 7.71 -24.09
N GLY A 185 1.15 7.30 -24.09
CA GLY A 185 1.83 6.81 -25.27
C GLY A 185 1.29 5.44 -25.68
N SER A 186 1.64 4.99 -26.89
CA SER A 186 1.23 3.68 -27.41
C SER A 186 1.72 2.49 -26.58
N ASN A 187 2.71 2.71 -25.72
CA ASN A 187 3.27 1.75 -24.78
C ASN A 187 2.82 2.00 -23.32
N GLY A 188 1.76 2.77 -23.10
CA GLY A 188 1.24 3.07 -21.76
C GLY A 188 2.04 4.09 -20.97
N THR A 189 3.06 4.71 -21.57
CA THR A 189 3.86 5.74 -20.91
C THR A 189 3.06 7.02 -20.69
N TRP A 190 3.23 7.63 -19.53
CA TRP A 190 2.57 8.87 -19.17
C TRP A 190 3.16 10.03 -19.98
N GLN A 191 2.32 10.72 -20.76
CA GLN A 191 2.77 11.86 -21.57
C GLN A 191 2.55 13.20 -20.89
N GLN A 192 1.65 13.25 -19.91
CA GLN A 192 1.23 14.47 -19.24
C GLN A 192 1.35 14.31 -17.73
N ALA A 193 1.74 15.39 -17.07
CA ALA A 193 1.65 15.44 -15.62
C ALA A 193 0.18 15.46 -15.19
N TRP A 194 -0.12 14.80 -14.09
CA TRP A 194 -1.49 14.55 -13.64
C TRP A 194 -1.62 14.79 -12.13
N LEU A 195 -2.87 14.94 -11.71
CA LEU A 195 -3.29 15.07 -10.32
C LEU A 195 -4.43 14.10 -10.02
N ALA A 196 -4.52 13.63 -8.79
CA ALA A 196 -5.58 12.73 -8.34
C ALA A 196 -5.78 12.81 -6.81
N ASP A 197 -6.94 12.36 -6.36
CA ASP A 197 -7.18 11.96 -4.97
C ASP A 197 -6.86 10.47 -4.82
N GLY A 198 -6.65 9.99 -3.60
CA GLY A 198 -6.32 8.59 -3.39
C GLY A 198 -6.68 8.03 -2.01
N SER A 199 -6.94 6.73 -1.99
CA SER A 199 -7.25 5.97 -0.79
C SER A 199 -6.44 4.69 -0.78
N PHE A 200 -5.98 4.31 0.40
CA PHE A 200 -5.13 3.14 0.60
C PHE A 200 -5.73 2.23 1.65
N SER A 201 -5.64 0.92 1.40
CA SER A 201 -5.95 -0.12 2.37
C SER A 201 -4.95 -1.25 2.21
N ALA A 202 -4.47 -1.78 3.33
CA ALA A 202 -3.60 -2.94 3.35
C ALA A 202 -3.87 -3.83 4.54
N SER A 203 -3.49 -5.10 4.43
CA SER A 203 -3.58 -6.04 5.54
C SER A 203 -2.46 -7.08 5.50
N ALA A 204 -2.11 -7.58 6.68
CA ALA A 204 -1.23 -8.72 6.86
C ALA A 204 -1.64 -9.48 8.13
N ILE A 205 -1.30 -10.78 8.19
CA ILE A 205 -1.48 -11.62 9.37
C ILE A 205 -0.14 -12.19 9.85
N PRO A 206 -0.03 -12.59 11.12
CA PRO A 206 1.15 -13.29 11.61
C PRO A 206 1.37 -14.64 10.92
N ALA A 207 2.63 -14.94 10.57
CA ALA A 207 2.97 -16.26 10.03
C ALA A 207 2.63 -17.38 11.02
N PRO A 208 2.02 -18.51 10.57
CA PRO A 208 1.60 -19.60 11.45
C PRO A 208 2.71 -20.17 12.35
N GLY A 209 3.98 -20.09 11.91
CA GLY A 209 5.14 -20.65 12.62
C GLY A 209 5.73 -19.80 13.74
N ALA A 210 5.56 -18.46 13.70
CA ALA A 210 6.16 -17.56 14.69
C ALA A 210 5.60 -17.82 16.10
N LEU A 211 4.32 -18.19 16.19
CA LEU A 211 3.64 -18.47 17.45
C LEU A 211 3.98 -19.86 18.01
N ALA A 212 4.21 -20.85 17.13
CA ALA A 212 4.59 -22.18 17.57
C ALA A 212 5.92 -22.16 18.34
N LEU A 213 6.88 -21.34 17.89
CA LEU A 213 8.15 -21.12 18.59
C LEU A 213 7.99 -20.36 19.91
N LEU A 214 7.11 -19.36 19.97
CA LEU A 214 6.83 -18.62 21.21
C LEU A 214 6.16 -19.53 22.27
N ALA A 215 5.22 -20.37 21.83
CA ALA A 215 4.57 -21.35 22.69
C ALA A 215 5.55 -22.43 23.19
N LEU A 216 6.45 -22.93 22.32
CA LEU A 216 7.45 -23.93 22.70
C LEU A 216 8.49 -23.36 23.68
N SER A 217 8.98 -22.15 23.44
CA SER A 217 9.96 -21.49 24.30
C SER A 217 9.41 -21.22 25.71
N GLY A 218 8.12 -20.85 25.82
CA GLY A 218 7.42 -20.75 27.11
C GLY A 218 7.33 -22.08 27.86
N LEU A 219 7.06 -23.20 27.15
CA LEU A 219 6.99 -24.53 27.76
C LEU A 219 8.34 -25.03 28.30
N ILE A 220 9.43 -24.77 27.56
CA ILE A 220 10.79 -25.13 27.98
C ILE A 220 11.21 -24.32 29.23
N GLY A 221 10.84 -23.05 29.31
CA GLY A 221 11.05 -22.23 30.51
C GLY A 221 10.27 -22.73 31.73
N ALA A 222 9.00 -23.10 31.54
CA ALA A 222 8.12 -23.55 32.63
C ALA A 222 8.50 -24.93 33.19
N THR A 223 8.95 -25.85 32.35
CA THR A 223 9.39 -27.19 32.80
C THR A 223 10.69 -27.16 33.59
N ARG A 224 11.57 -26.18 33.33
CA ARG A 224 12.84 -26.03 34.06
C ARG A 224 12.65 -25.53 35.50
N ARG A 225 11.56 -24.82 35.80
CA ARG A 225 11.23 -24.36 37.18
C ARG A 225 10.64 -25.45 38.09
N ARG A 226 10.17 -26.57 37.54
CA ARG A 226 9.56 -27.66 38.34
C ARG A 226 10.54 -28.70 38.89
N ARG A 227 11.86 -28.49 38.77
CA ARG A 227 12.90 -29.45 39.24
C ARG A 227 13.74 -28.97 40.43
N ALA A 228 13.27 -27.96 41.17
CA ALA A 228 13.93 -27.47 42.37
C ALA A 228 12.96 -27.49 43.57
N THR A 229 12.65 -28.69 44.07
CA THR A 229 12.12 -28.96 45.42
C THR A 229 12.48 -30.38 45.78
#